data_AF-A0A8W7PE06-F1
#
_entry.id   AF-A0A8W7PE06-F1
#
_cell.length_a   1.000
_cell.length_b   1.000
_cell.length_c   1.000
_cell.angle_alpha   90.00
_cell.angle_beta   90.00
_cell.angle_gamma   90.00
#
_symmetry.space_group_name_H-M   'P 1'
#
loop_
_entity.id
_entity.type
_entity.pdbx_description
1 polymer ?
#
loop_
_entity_poly.entity_id
_entity_poly.type
_entity_poly.pdbx_seq_one_letter_code
_entity_poly.pdbx_strand_id
1 'polypeptide(L)'
;LCKRQITQNVNNTNLVQAGTVPFTFLQFSLLSVGIFTSFVMASASIDKDMRTKIDTVCTTAEAFVKLYYDHVDKKRQHMSRLYMDTGLLVWNGNGAKGKDEIQKYFHELPRSEHTITTLDAQPIVDDAVSSQLTFVMQVSGTVRFQENPTKPFQQTFMITAQGDKWKIVSDCFRLQDGIF
;
A
#
# COMPACT_ATOMS: atom_id res chain seq x y z
N LEU A 1 -0.90 7.95 -7.13
CA LEU A 1 -1.79 7.43 -6.08
C LEU A 1 -2.54 6.23 -6.64
N CYS A 2 -2.52 5.09 -5.96
CA CYS A 2 -3.17 3.86 -6.42
C CYS A 2 -4.36 3.50 -5.52
N LYS A 3 -5.52 4.07 -5.81
CA LYS A 3 -6.77 3.74 -5.12
C LYS A 3 -7.49 2.62 -5.85
N ARG A 4 -7.72 1.48 -5.19
CA ARG A 4 -8.54 0.39 -5.73
C ARG A 4 -9.59 -0.05 -4.70
N GLN A 5 -10.86 -0.05 -5.10
CA GLN A 5 -11.91 -0.75 -4.36
C GLN A 5 -11.88 -2.22 -4.80
N ILE A 6 -11.75 -3.13 -3.84
CA ILE A 6 -11.85 -4.57 -4.11
C ILE A 6 -13.33 -4.93 -4.02
N THR A 7 -14.09 -4.58 -5.06
CA THR A 7 -15.49 -4.99 -5.18
C THR A 7 -15.52 -6.42 -5.73
N GLN A 8 -16.06 -7.39 -4.98
CA GLN A 8 -16.33 -8.72 -5.54
C GLN A 8 -17.38 -8.60 -6.65
N ASN A 9 -16.97 -8.94 -7.88
CA ASN A 9 -17.76 -9.16 -9.10
C ASN A 9 -18.94 -8.22 -9.38
N VAL A 10 -18.75 -7.28 -10.30
CA VAL A 10 -19.69 -7.02 -11.40
C VAL A 10 -18.91 -6.69 -12.67
N ASN A 11 -19.18 -7.44 -13.73
CA ASN A 11 -18.73 -7.22 -15.11
C ASN A 11 -19.02 -5.77 -15.56
N ASN A 12 -18.02 -5.07 -16.08
CA ASN A 12 -18.17 -4.31 -17.33
C ASN A 12 -16.85 -3.75 -17.83
N THR A 13 -16.53 -4.15 -19.05
CA THR A 13 -15.74 -3.40 -20.02
C THR A 13 -16.17 -1.94 -20.06
N ASN A 14 -15.22 -0.98 -20.05
CA ASN A 14 -15.25 0.17 -20.95
C ASN A 14 -13.93 0.96 -20.91
N LEU A 15 -13.44 1.24 -22.13
CA LEU A 15 -12.36 2.14 -22.48
C LEU A 15 -12.69 3.58 -22.05
N VAL A 16 -11.67 4.32 -21.59
CA VAL A 16 -11.72 5.78 -21.54
C VAL A 16 -10.52 6.33 -22.32
N GLN A 17 -10.80 6.82 -23.53
CA GLN A 17 -9.92 7.69 -24.30
C GLN A 17 -9.81 9.05 -23.59
N ALA A 18 -8.58 9.53 -23.38
CA ALA A 18 -8.32 10.91 -22.99
C ALA A 18 -7.87 11.70 -24.24
N GLY A 19 -8.59 12.79 -24.51
CA GLY A 19 -8.54 13.56 -25.75
C GLY A 19 -7.27 14.40 -25.94
N THR A 20 -6.91 14.53 -27.21
CA THR A 20 -5.93 15.47 -27.77
C THR A 20 -6.53 16.87 -27.82
N VAL A 21 -5.81 17.89 -27.32
CA VAL A 21 -6.07 19.30 -27.66
C VAL A 21 -4.87 19.87 -28.43
N PRO A 22 -5.10 20.61 -29.54
CA PRO A 22 -4.02 21.12 -30.37
C PRO A 22 -3.57 22.50 -29.88
N PHE A 23 -2.26 22.73 -29.81
CA PHE A 23 -1.71 24.09 -29.68
C PHE A 23 -0.64 24.29 -30.75
N THR A 24 -1.00 25.07 -31.76
CA THR A 24 -0.15 25.49 -32.88
C THR A 24 0.74 26.69 -32.49
N PHE A 25 2.04 26.50 -32.75
CA PHE A 25 3.05 27.47 -33.22
C PHE A 25 3.07 28.91 -32.70
N LEU A 26 4.19 29.28 -32.05
CA LEU A 26 4.91 30.51 -32.41
C LEU A 26 6.43 30.24 -32.46
N GLN A 27 7.01 30.48 -33.62
CA GLN A 27 8.41 30.23 -33.94
C GLN A 27 9.28 31.34 -33.35
N PHE A 28 10.05 31.03 -32.30
CA PHE A 28 11.10 31.92 -31.79
C PHE A 28 12.49 31.33 -32.04
N SER A 29 13.32 32.18 -32.64
CA SER A 29 14.71 32.09 -33.06
C SER A 29 15.62 31.01 -32.46
N LEU A 30 16.35 30.36 -33.38
CA LEU A 30 17.51 29.49 -33.19
C LEU A 30 18.58 30.13 -32.28
N LEU A 31 18.76 29.60 -31.05
CA LEU A 31 20.05 29.59 -30.33
C LEU A 31 20.13 28.76 -29.02
N SER A 32 19.07 28.02 -28.58
CA SER A 32 19.13 27.24 -27.31
C SER A 32 18.58 25.80 -27.37
N VAL A 33 18.57 25.16 -28.56
CA VAL A 33 17.95 23.83 -28.77
C VAL A 33 18.51 22.72 -27.85
N GLY A 34 19.77 22.82 -27.38
CA GLY A 34 20.40 21.80 -26.54
C GLY A 34 19.99 21.80 -25.06
N ILE A 35 19.65 22.95 -24.49
CA ILE A 35 19.34 23.07 -23.05
C ILE A 35 17.85 22.79 -22.80
N PHE A 36 16.97 23.21 -23.72
CA PHE A 36 15.52 23.01 -23.57
C PHE A 36 15.09 21.55 -23.81
N THR A 37 15.73 20.85 -24.74
CA THR A 37 15.47 19.40 -24.97
C THR A 37 15.95 18.55 -23.81
N SER A 38 17.12 18.85 -23.23
CA SER A 38 17.64 18.11 -22.07
C SER A 38 16.75 18.27 -20.84
N PHE A 39 16.20 19.47 -20.60
CA PHE A 39 15.29 19.72 -19.48
C PHE A 39 13.92 19.06 -19.66
N VAL A 40 13.34 19.10 -20.88
CA VAL A 40 12.07 18.43 -21.19
C VAL A 40 12.19 16.91 -21.16
N MET A 41 13.30 16.34 -21.67
CA MET A 41 13.55 14.90 -21.62
C MET A 41 13.77 14.42 -20.18
N ALA A 42 14.45 15.20 -19.33
CA ALA A 42 14.61 14.90 -17.91
C ALA A 42 13.25 14.88 -17.18
N SER A 43 12.37 15.87 -17.41
CA SER A 43 11.02 15.90 -16.83
C SER A 43 10.15 14.72 -17.28
N ALA A 44 10.23 14.30 -18.55
CA ALA A 44 9.49 13.16 -19.07
C ALA A 44 9.97 11.81 -18.51
N SER A 45 11.27 11.69 -18.21
CA SER A 45 11.84 10.48 -17.59
C SER A 45 11.39 10.29 -16.14
N ILE A 46 11.32 11.39 -15.37
CA ILE A 46 10.86 11.38 -13.97
C ILE A 46 9.39 10.91 -13.87
N ASP A 47 8.53 11.37 -14.79
CA ASP A 47 7.13 10.93 -14.85
C ASP A 47 6.99 9.44 -15.18
N LYS A 48 7.86 8.91 -16.06
CA LYS A 48 7.83 7.49 -16.43
C LYS A 48 8.28 6.61 -15.28
N ASP A 49 9.38 6.95 -14.62
CA ASP A 49 9.92 6.18 -13.49
C ASP A 49 8.96 6.20 -12.30
N MET A 50 8.32 7.34 -12.04
CA MET A 50 7.31 7.45 -10.99
C MET A 50 6.09 6.57 -11.28
N ARG A 51 5.60 6.55 -12.52
CA ARG A 51 4.49 5.67 -12.94
C ARG A 51 4.83 4.20 -12.73
N THR A 52 6.02 3.77 -13.15
CA THR A 52 6.47 2.38 -12.94
C THR A 52 6.57 2.01 -11.46
N LYS A 53 7.05 2.93 -10.60
CA LYS A 53 7.04 2.72 -9.15
C LYS A 53 5.63 2.57 -8.60
N ILE A 54 4.70 3.41 -9.04
CA ILE A 54 3.29 3.35 -8.64
C ILE A 54 2.69 2.00 -9.04
N ASP A 55 2.88 1.56 -10.28
CA ASP A 55 2.35 0.28 -10.78
C ASP A 55 2.92 -0.90 -9.99
N THR A 56 4.22 -0.89 -9.73
CA THR A 56 4.90 -1.92 -8.92
C THR A 56 4.33 -1.97 -7.51
N VAL A 57 4.09 -0.81 -6.88
CA VAL A 57 3.50 -0.72 -5.55
C VAL A 57 2.05 -1.22 -5.54
N CYS A 58 1.25 -0.89 -6.56
CA CYS A 58 -0.13 -1.39 -6.68
C CYS A 58 -0.16 -2.93 -6.68
N THR A 59 0.60 -3.55 -7.60
CA THR A 59 0.60 -5.01 -7.77
C THR A 59 1.15 -5.70 -6.53
N THR A 60 2.18 -5.13 -5.91
CA THR A 60 2.76 -5.64 -4.67
C THR A 60 1.78 -5.56 -3.50
N ALA A 61 1.10 -4.41 -3.33
CA ALA A 61 0.14 -4.20 -2.26
C ALA A 61 -1.03 -5.20 -2.33
N GLU A 62 -1.56 -5.46 -3.53
CA GLU A 62 -2.63 -6.45 -3.71
C GLU A 62 -2.20 -7.87 -3.33
N ALA A 63 -1.01 -8.29 -3.76
CA ALA A 63 -0.46 -9.59 -3.41
C ALA A 63 -0.17 -9.68 -1.89
N PHE A 64 0.37 -8.61 -1.31
CA PHE A 64 0.72 -8.53 0.10
C PHE A 64 -0.52 -8.64 0.99
N VAL A 65 -1.58 -7.88 0.71
CA VAL A 65 -2.84 -7.91 1.47
C VAL A 65 -3.44 -9.30 1.50
N LYS A 66 -3.53 -9.97 0.34
CA LYS A 66 -4.06 -11.34 0.26
C LYS A 66 -3.24 -12.30 1.12
N LEU A 67 -1.91 -12.21 1.04
CA LEU A 67 -1.00 -13.04 1.83
C LEU A 67 -1.11 -12.75 3.33
N TYR A 68 -1.15 -11.47 3.71
CA TYR A 68 -1.19 -11.01 5.08
C TYR A 68 -2.46 -11.50 5.79
N TYR A 69 -3.64 -11.25 5.23
CA TYR A 69 -4.89 -11.69 5.86
C TYR A 69 -5.06 -13.21 5.85
N ASP A 70 -4.54 -13.93 4.84
CA ASP A 70 -4.49 -15.41 4.88
C ASP A 70 -3.61 -15.91 6.05
N HIS A 71 -2.50 -15.23 6.36
CA HIS A 71 -1.66 -15.57 7.51
C HIS A 71 -2.33 -15.23 8.84
N VAL A 72 -2.97 -14.07 8.93
CA VAL A 72 -3.70 -13.66 10.15
C VAL A 72 -4.83 -14.64 10.45
N ASP A 73 -5.56 -15.12 9.44
CA ASP A 73 -6.72 -15.98 9.67
C ASP A 73 -6.33 -17.46 9.84
N LYS A 74 -5.37 -17.97 9.06
CA LYS A 74 -5.03 -19.41 9.02
C LYS A 74 -3.67 -19.79 9.58
N LYS A 75 -2.67 -18.90 9.56
CA LYS A 75 -1.25 -19.21 9.83
C LYS A 75 -0.60 -18.25 10.85
N ARG A 76 -1.29 -17.94 11.95
CA ARG A 76 -0.82 -16.97 12.96
C ARG A 76 0.59 -17.26 13.52
N GLN A 77 1.00 -18.53 13.55
CA GLN A 77 2.33 -18.95 14.02
C GLN A 77 3.50 -18.41 13.19
N HIS A 78 3.24 -17.85 11.99
CA HIS A 78 4.28 -17.33 11.10
C HIS A 78 4.18 -15.82 10.87
N MET A 79 3.38 -15.10 11.66
CA MET A 79 3.18 -13.65 11.52
C MET A 79 4.47 -12.86 11.72
N SER A 80 5.31 -13.25 12.69
CA SER A 80 6.63 -12.63 12.94
C SER A 80 7.49 -12.50 11.68
N ARG A 81 7.36 -13.41 10.71
CA ARG A 81 8.16 -13.41 9.49
C ARG A 81 7.80 -12.28 8.52
N LEU A 82 6.63 -11.67 8.66
CA LEU A 82 6.19 -10.55 7.83
C LEU A 82 6.68 -9.21 8.34
N TYR A 83 7.04 -9.13 9.63
CA TYR A 83 7.56 -7.91 10.26
C TYR A 83 9.08 -7.82 10.17
N MET A 84 9.60 -6.60 10.29
CA MET A 84 11.01 -6.35 10.59
C MET A 84 11.32 -6.73 12.05
N ASP A 85 12.60 -6.98 12.36
CA ASP A 85 13.04 -7.21 13.74
C ASP A 85 12.69 -6.04 14.66
N THR A 86 12.70 -4.82 14.13
CA THR A 86 12.30 -3.56 14.82
C THR A 86 10.88 -3.10 14.47
N GLY A 87 10.04 -4.00 13.93
CA GLY A 87 8.68 -3.66 13.52
C GLY A 87 7.81 -3.15 14.67
N LEU A 88 6.84 -2.31 14.34
CA LEU A 88 5.87 -1.76 15.29
C LEU A 88 4.46 -2.22 14.91
N LEU A 89 3.71 -2.71 15.89
CA LEU A 89 2.27 -2.97 15.78
C LEU A 89 1.55 -2.05 16.77
N VAL A 90 0.50 -1.38 16.32
CA VAL A 90 -0.42 -0.60 17.15
C VAL A 90 -1.82 -1.12 16.92
N TRP A 91 -2.37 -1.82 17.91
CA TRP A 91 -3.69 -2.43 17.83
C TRP A 91 -4.66 -1.72 18.77
N ASN A 92 -5.60 -0.97 18.18
CA ASN A 92 -6.56 -0.14 18.92
C ASN A 92 -5.90 0.80 19.95
N GLY A 93 -4.70 1.31 19.62
CA GLY A 93 -3.91 2.17 20.51
C GLY A 93 -2.92 1.43 21.42
N ASN A 94 -2.95 0.09 21.48
CA ASN A 94 -1.97 -0.70 22.23
C ASN A 94 -0.77 -1.04 21.34
N GLY A 95 0.42 -0.59 21.74
CA GLY A 95 1.65 -0.83 20.99
C GLY A 95 2.36 -2.13 21.37
N ALA A 96 2.85 -2.87 20.38
CA ALA A 96 3.80 -3.97 20.51
C ALA A 96 5.01 -3.71 19.61
N LYS A 97 6.22 -3.85 20.16
CA LYS A 97 7.47 -3.55 19.46
C LYS A 97 8.33 -4.80 19.33
N GLY A 98 8.80 -5.05 18.12
CA GLY A 98 9.65 -6.18 17.78
C GLY A 98 8.86 -7.45 17.47
N LYS A 99 9.48 -8.32 16.66
CA LYS A 99 8.82 -9.51 16.10
C LYS A 99 8.26 -10.48 17.14
N ASP A 100 8.92 -10.62 18.30
CA ASP A 100 8.55 -11.61 19.32
C ASP A 100 7.29 -11.17 20.09
N GLU A 101 7.23 -9.90 20.49
CA GLU A 101 6.04 -9.29 21.11
C GLU A 101 4.86 -9.27 20.13
N ILE A 102 5.11 -8.94 18.86
CA ILE A 102 4.09 -8.99 17.81
C ILE A 102 3.55 -10.43 17.63
N GLN A 103 4.44 -11.43 17.59
CA GLN A 103 4.05 -12.84 17.45
C GLN A 103 3.19 -13.32 18.62
N LYS A 104 3.53 -12.90 19.84
CA LYS A 104 2.77 -13.18 21.05
C LYS A 104 1.39 -12.50 20.98
N TYR A 105 1.33 -11.24 20.57
CA TYR A 105 0.08 -10.49 20.40
C TYR A 105 -0.87 -11.21 19.44
N PHE A 106 -0.38 -11.66 18.28
CA PHE A 106 -1.19 -12.45 17.34
C PHE A 106 -1.64 -13.80 17.89
N HIS A 107 -0.91 -14.40 18.84
CA HIS A 107 -1.32 -15.66 19.47
C HIS A 107 -2.47 -15.46 20.47
N GLU A 108 -2.50 -14.30 21.13
CA GLU A 108 -3.53 -13.93 22.11
C GLU A 108 -4.82 -13.44 21.44
N LEU A 109 -4.75 -13.01 20.17
CA LEU A 109 -5.93 -12.58 19.42
C LEU A 109 -6.90 -13.75 19.13
N PRO A 110 -8.22 -13.51 19.24
CA PRO A 110 -9.22 -14.50 18.88
C PRO A 110 -9.17 -14.81 17.37
N ARG A 111 -9.73 -15.96 16.98
CA ARG A 111 -9.88 -16.32 15.57
C ARG A 111 -10.71 -15.25 14.85
N SER A 112 -10.12 -14.71 13.79
CA SER A 112 -10.66 -13.69 12.92
C SER A 112 -10.97 -14.25 11.53
N GLU A 113 -11.93 -13.62 10.87
CA GLU A 113 -12.16 -13.71 9.43
C GLU A 113 -12.23 -12.28 8.87
N HIS A 114 -11.32 -11.94 7.96
CA HIS A 114 -11.24 -10.61 7.38
C HIS A 114 -11.83 -10.60 5.96
N THR A 115 -12.69 -9.61 5.70
CA THR A 115 -13.21 -9.30 4.37
C THR A 115 -12.76 -7.91 3.97
N ILE A 116 -11.89 -7.81 2.97
CA ILE A 116 -11.29 -6.55 2.53
C ILE A 116 -12.20 -5.86 1.51
N THR A 117 -12.48 -4.57 1.73
CA THR A 117 -13.35 -3.77 0.86
C THR A 117 -12.54 -2.80 0.01
N THR A 118 -11.55 -2.12 0.60
CA THR A 118 -10.75 -1.14 -0.13
C THR A 118 -9.27 -1.24 0.22
N LEU A 119 -8.46 -0.89 -0.77
CA LEU A 119 -7.02 -0.87 -0.72
C LEU A 119 -6.50 0.39 -1.40
N ASP A 120 -5.69 1.17 -0.70
CA ASP A 120 -4.94 2.29 -1.26
C ASP A 120 -3.46 2.09 -0.97
N ALA A 121 -2.62 2.26 -1.98
CA ALA A 121 -1.18 2.15 -1.84
C ALA A 121 -0.47 3.36 -2.45
N GLN A 122 0.49 3.90 -1.71
CA GLN A 122 1.20 5.13 -2.06
C GLN A 122 2.70 4.92 -1.86
N PRO A 123 3.52 5.07 -2.92
CA PRO A 123 4.97 5.02 -2.77
C PRO A 123 5.44 6.21 -1.92
N ILE A 124 6.36 5.96 -0.99
CA ILE A 124 7.07 7.02 -0.29
C ILE A 124 8.26 7.40 -1.16
N VAL A 125 8.28 8.64 -1.62
CA VAL A 125 9.39 9.21 -2.40
C VAL A 125 10.11 10.16 -1.46
N ASP A 126 11.08 9.65 -0.72
CA ASP A 126 11.87 10.44 0.21
C ASP A 126 13.34 10.06 0.10
N ASP A 127 14.22 11.07 0.04
CA ASP A 127 15.68 10.89 0.06
C ASP A 127 16.15 10.33 1.41
N ALA A 128 15.33 10.47 2.47
CA ALA A 128 15.62 9.97 3.81
C ALA A 128 15.50 8.42 3.92
N VAL A 129 14.75 7.77 3.04
CA VAL A 129 14.53 6.32 3.09
C VAL A 129 15.57 5.63 2.21
N SER A 130 16.80 5.57 2.72
CA SER A 130 18.01 4.93 2.17
C SER A 130 17.77 3.94 1.02
N SER A 131 17.69 4.39 -0.23
CA SER A 131 17.61 3.58 -1.48
C SER A 131 16.55 2.46 -1.59
N GLN A 132 15.79 2.16 -0.54
CA GLN A 132 14.89 1.01 -0.45
C GLN A 132 13.48 1.45 -0.77
N LEU A 133 12.84 0.74 -1.72
CA LEU A 133 11.47 1.01 -2.09
C LEU A 133 10.56 0.78 -0.88
N THR A 134 9.95 1.87 -0.43
CA THR A 134 9.05 1.88 0.73
C THR A 134 7.72 2.49 0.31
N PHE A 135 6.63 1.92 0.79
CA PHE A 135 5.29 2.40 0.49
C PHE A 135 4.39 2.32 1.71
N VAL A 136 3.42 3.23 1.76
CA VAL A 136 2.32 3.18 2.72
C VAL A 136 1.12 2.55 2.04
N MET A 137 0.42 1.71 2.78
CA MET A 137 -0.77 1.03 2.32
C MET A 137 -1.87 1.17 3.35
N GLN A 138 -3.04 1.62 2.92
CA GLN A 138 -4.23 1.70 3.76
C GLN A 138 -5.27 0.69 3.28
N VAL A 139 -5.73 -0.11 4.23
CA VAL A 139 -6.72 -1.16 4.03
C VAL A 139 -7.94 -0.82 4.88
N SER A 140 -9.11 -0.99 4.31
CA SER A 140 -10.33 -1.05 5.11
C SER A 140 -11.23 -2.18 4.66
N GLY A 141 -12.02 -2.65 5.60
CA GLY A 141 -12.89 -3.78 5.38
C GLY A 141 -13.68 -4.07 6.63
N THR A 142 -14.10 -5.31 6.74
CA THR A 142 -14.81 -5.80 7.92
C THR A 142 -14.12 -7.03 8.48
N VAL A 143 -14.17 -7.18 9.79
CA VAL A 143 -13.59 -8.31 10.51
C VAL A 143 -14.65 -8.93 11.41
N ARG A 144 -14.71 -10.26 11.41
CA ARG A 144 -15.51 -11.04 12.34
C ARG A 144 -14.56 -11.77 13.30
N PHE A 145 -14.75 -11.58 14.60
CA PHE A 145 -13.98 -12.31 15.62
C PHE A 145 -14.85 -13.38 16.26
N GLN A 146 -14.55 -14.66 16.01
CA GLN A 146 -15.34 -15.80 16.49
C GLN A 146 -16.85 -15.59 16.23
N GLU A 147 -17.68 -15.64 17.28
CA GLU A 147 -19.13 -15.47 17.21
C GLU A 147 -19.60 -14.00 17.36
N ASN A 148 -18.68 -13.03 17.38
CA ASN A 148 -19.04 -11.63 17.48
C ASN A 148 -19.63 -11.09 16.17
N PRO A 149 -20.44 -10.01 16.23
CA PRO A 149 -20.87 -9.30 15.04
C PRO A 149 -19.68 -8.77 14.24
N THR A 150 -19.84 -8.74 12.93
CA THR A 150 -18.86 -8.16 12.00
C THR A 150 -18.70 -6.67 12.28
N LYS A 151 -17.45 -6.23 12.46
CA LYS A 151 -17.10 -4.82 12.71
C LYS A 151 -16.28 -4.25 11.55
N PRO A 152 -16.49 -2.99 11.15
CA PRO A 152 -15.58 -2.33 10.24
C PRO A 152 -14.22 -2.08 10.90
N PHE A 153 -13.16 -2.12 10.11
CA PHE A 153 -11.82 -1.80 10.58
C PHE A 153 -11.06 -0.98 9.53
N GLN A 154 -10.04 -0.28 10.02
CA GLN A 154 -9.04 0.37 9.20
C GLN A 154 -7.66 -0.09 9.66
N GLN A 155 -6.80 -0.38 8.69
CA GLN A 155 -5.43 -0.79 8.95
C GLN A 155 -4.48 -0.08 8.01
N THR A 156 -3.46 0.55 8.57
CA THR A 156 -2.44 1.26 7.80
C THR A 156 -1.09 0.59 8.02
N PHE A 157 -0.44 0.23 6.93
CA PHE A 157 0.87 -0.40 6.91
C PHE A 157 1.91 0.53 6.31
N MET A 158 3.12 0.46 6.84
CA MET A 158 4.33 0.96 6.20
C MET A 158 5.21 -0.23 5.88
N ILE A 159 5.47 -0.45 4.59
CA ILE A 159 6.16 -1.64 4.09
C ILE A 159 7.43 -1.19 3.37
N THR A 160 8.53 -1.89 3.62
CA THR A 160 9.82 -1.65 2.98
C THR A 160 10.37 -2.92 2.35
N ALA A 161 11.13 -2.75 1.27
CA ALA A 161 11.87 -3.84 0.64
C ALA A 161 13.16 -4.13 1.43
N GLN A 162 13.22 -5.31 2.06
CA GLN A 162 14.44 -5.80 2.70
C GLN A 162 14.99 -6.98 1.90
N GLY A 163 15.99 -6.70 1.05
CA GLY A 163 16.45 -7.65 0.03
C GLY A 163 15.31 -7.96 -0.96
N ASP A 164 15.03 -9.25 -1.17
CA ASP A 164 13.96 -9.70 -2.09
C ASP A 164 12.59 -9.87 -1.40
N LYS A 165 12.43 -9.42 -0.15
CA LYS A 165 11.21 -9.63 0.64
C LYS A 165 10.63 -8.32 1.15
N TRP A 166 9.31 -8.25 1.10
CA TRP A 166 8.53 -7.16 1.68
C TRP A 166 8.35 -7.36 3.18
N LYS A 167 8.69 -6.34 3.95
CA LYS A 167 8.64 -6.37 5.42
C LYS A 167 7.84 -5.20 5.96
N ILE A 168 7.05 -5.46 6.98
CA ILE A 168 6.28 -4.45 7.69
C ILE A 168 7.20 -3.72 8.68
N VAL A 169 7.31 -2.41 8.50
CA VAL A 169 7.99 -1.50 9.43
C VAL A 169 7.02 -1.07 10.53
N SER A 170 5.81 -0.67 10.15
CA SER A 170 4.76 -0.22 11.06
C SER A 170 3.40 -0.73 10.60
N ASP A 171 2.58 -1.15 11.54
CA ASP A 171 1.21 -1.63 11.36
C ASP A 171 0.31 -0.98 12.40
N CYS A 172 -0.68 -0.22 11.95
CA CYS A 172 -1.65 0.44 12.78
C CYS A 172 -3.05 -0.08 12.47
N PHE A 173 -3.60 -0.90 13.35
CA PHE A 173 -4.93 -1.47 13.25
C PHE A 173 -5.91 -0.76 14.18
N ARG A 174 -7.10 -0.40 13.68
CA ARG A 174 -8.17 0.19 14.47
C ARG A 174 -9.53 -0.37 14.07
N LEU A 175 -10.26 -0.89 15.06
CA LEU A 175 -11.68 -1.21 14.93
C LEU A 175 -12.49 0.07 14.97
N GLN A 176 -13.50 0.11 14.12
CA GLN A 176 -14.54 1.12 14.20
C GLN A 176 -15.68 0.52 15.00
N ASP A 177 -15.81 0.98 16.25
CA ASP A 177 -17.04 0.74 16.99
C ASP A 177 -18.09 1.70 16.42
N GLY A 178 -19.22 1.16 15.96
CA GLY A 178 -20.35 1.97 15.53
C GLY A 178 -20.75 2.89 16.67
N ILE A 179 -20.66 4.20 16.45
CA ILE A 179 -21.30 5.17 17.33
C ILE A 179 -22.78 5.03 17.02
N PHE A 180 -23.49 4.27 17.84
CA PHE A 180 -24.95 4.20 17.82
C PHE A 180 -25.54 5.50 18.37
#